data_AF-A0AAP0QTN3-F1
#
_entry.id   AF-A0AAP0QTN3-F1
#
_cell.length_a   1.000
_cell.length_b   1.000
_cell.length_c   1.000
_cell.angle_alpha   90.00
_cell.angle_beta   90.00
_cell.angle_gamma   90.00
#
_symmetry.space_group_name_H-M   'P 1'
#
loop_
_entity.id
_entity.type
_entity.pdbx_description
1 polymer ?
#
loop_
_entity_poly.entity_id
_entity_poly.type
_entity_poly.pdbx_seq_one_letter_code
_entity_poly.pdbx_strand_id
1 'polypeptide(L)'
;MSIDTSFTFRISQYPNSAGSGDGMAFIFAPDSLPSTTFSSGSFLGIMDKYSQGNDMHQLAVELDTFKNDFDVDGNHVAIDTTSISQPVAVESLNSTSVDLKSGKNITVIIQYNGWQNLIYVNVRDTDHPPKNVIK
;
A
#
# COMPACT_ATOMS: atom_id res chain seq x y z
N MET A 1 -12.94 5.40 -17.14
CA MET A 1 -12.34 4.04 -17.10
C MET A 1 -12.59 3.47 -15.72
N SER A 2 -12.90 2.18 -15.59
CA SER A 2 -13.02 1.52 -14.29
C SER A 2 -12.11 0.31 -14.26
N ILE A 3 -11.54 0.01 -13.10
CA ILE A 3 -10.59 -1.07 -12.88
C ILE A 3 -11.08 -1.88 -11.70
N ASP A 4 -11.09 -3.21 -11.85
CA ASP A 4 -11.31 -4.15 -10.77
C ASP A 4 -10.12 -5.13 -10.80
N THR A 5 -9.35 -5.15 -9.72
CA THR A 5 -8.21 -6.05 -9.58
C THR A 5 -8.21 -6.67 -8.20
N SER A 6 -7.81 -7.94 -8.14
CA SER A 6 -7.58 -8.62 -6.88
C SER A 6 -6.30 -9.43 -6.98
N PHE A 7 -5.51 -9.40 -5.92
CA PHE A 7 -4.32 -10.21 -5.83
C PHE A 7 -4.19 -10.77 -4.42
N THR A 8 -3.49 -11.90 -4.31
CA THR A 8 -3.18 -12.52 -3.03
C THR A 8 -1.67 -12.61 -2.87
N PHE A 9 -1.18 -12.18 -1.73
CA PHE A 9 0.24 -12.20 -1.40
C PHE A 9 0.44 -12.74 0.01
N ARG A 10 1.71 -12.94 0.37
CA ARG A 10 2.14 -13.33 1.70
C ARG A 10 3.43 -12.59 2.04
N ILE A 11 3.42 -11.82 3.12
CA ILE A 11 4.64 -11.25 3.70
C ILE A 11 4.91 -12.01 4.99
N SER A 12 6.12 -12.54 5.11
CA SER A 12 6.59 -13.25 6.30
C SER A 12 7.96 -12.73 6.69
N GLN A 13 8.18 -12.61 8.00
CA GLN A 13 9.49 -12.26 8.53
C GLN A 13 10.56 -13.27 8.09
N TYR A 14 11.73 -12.77 7.70
CA TYR A 14 12.86 -13.62 7.39
C TYR A 14 13.42 -14.26 8.67
N PRO A 15 13.80 -15.56 8.65
CA PRO A 15 14.30 -16.23 9.86
C PRO A 15 15.45 -15.48 10.53
N ASN A 16 15.39 -15.35 11.86
CA ASN A 16 16.38 -14.67 12.70
C ASN A 16 16.59 -13.17 12.40
N SER A 17 15.64 -12.49 11.74
CA SER A 17 15.69 -11.02 11.63
C SER A 17 15.19 -10.37 12.92
N ALA A 18 15.74 -9.19 13.26
CA ALA A 18 15.26 -8.39 14.40
C ALA A 18 14.06 -7.48 14.04
N GLY A 19 13.67 -7.44 12.76
CA GLY A 19 12.58 -6.60 12.26
C GLY A 19 12.04 -7.08 10.91
N SER A 20 10.94 -6.47 10.50
CA SER A 20 10.23 -6.73 9.25
C SER A 20 9.78 -5.40 8.65
N GLY A 21 10.00 -5.22 7.35
CA GLY A 21 9.65 -4.00 6.62
C GLY A 21 10.19 -4.04 5.19
N ASP A 22 9.87 -3.08 4.34
CA ASP A 22 8.99 -1.93 4.65
C ASP A 22 7.54 -2.20 4.25
N GLY A 23 7.30 -2.90 3.14
CA GLY A 23 5.95 -3.24 2.69
C GLY A 23 5.92 -3.59 1.21
N MET A 24 4.79 -3.36 0.57
CA MET A 24 4.65 -3.45 -0.89
C MET A 24 3.60 -2.47 -1.39
N ALA A 25 3.59 -2.20 -2.69
CA ALA A 25 2.62 -1.32 -3.32
C ALA A 25 2.08 -1.91 -4.63
N PHE A 26 0.81 -1.61 -4.92
CA PHE A 26 0.22 -1.77 -6.25
C PHE A 26 0.15 -0.41 -6.92
N ILE A 27 0.75 -0.24 -8.10
CA ILE A 27 1.01 1.08 -8.69
C ILE A 27 0.39 1.20 -10.09
N PHE A 28 -0.32 2.31 -10.31
CA PHE A 28 -0.61 2.85 -11.64
C PHE A 28 0.45 3.91 -11.96
N ALA A 29 1.40 3.54 -12.82
CA ALA A 29 2.49 4.41 -13.25
C ALA A 29 2.21 5.05 -14.62
N PRO A 30 2.71 6.26 -14.90
CA PRO A 30 2.52 6.93 -16.19
C PRO A 30 3.35 6.31 -17.32
N ASP A 31 4.42 5.60 -16.98
CA ASP A 31 5.32 4.94 -17.92
C ASP A 31 5.91 3.66 -17.32
N SER A 32 6.80 3.00 -18.07
CA SER A 32 7.48 1.78 -17.66
C SER A 32 8.92 2.02 -17.21
N LEU A 33 9.30 3.26 -16.90
CA LEU A 33 10.63 3.57 -16.39
C LEU A 33 10.77 3.01 -14.97
N PRO A 34 11.98 2.58 -14.57
CA PRO A 34 12.21 2.12 -13.22
C PRO A 34 12.02 3.26 -12.22
N SER A 35 11.70 2.90 -10.97
CA SER A 35 11.74 3.84 -9.86
C SER A 35 13.15 4.43 -9.72
N THR A 36 13.24 5.64 -9.20
CA THR A 36 14.51 6.34 -9.05
C THR A 36 15.40 5.66 -7.99
N THR A 37 16.70 5.96 -8.00
CA THR A 37 17.70 5.28 -7.16
C THR A 37 17.53 5.46 -5.65
N PHE A 38 16.61 6.32 -5.20
CA PHE A 38 16.38 6.64 -3.79
C PHE A 38 14.96 6.28 -3.32
N SER A 39 14.32 5.33 -4.00
CA SER A 39 12.95 4.89 -3.72
C SER A 39 12.84 3.66 -2.81
N SER A 40 13.94 3.19 -2.22
CA SER A 40 13.95 2.02 -1.34
C SER A 40 13.45 2.34 0.07
N GLY A 41 13.08 1.30 0.83
CA GLY A 41 12.69 1.45 2.23
C GLY A 41 11.28 2.02 2.35
N SER A 42 11.11 3.02 3.20
CA SER A 42 9.88 3.80 3.47
C SER A 42 9.30 4.56 2.26
N PHE A 43 9.75 4.26 1.05
CA PHE A 43 9.24 4.82 -0.20
C PHE A 43 8.67 3.74 -1.12
N LEU A 44 8.81 2.46 -0.75
CA LEU A 44 8.24 1.27 -1.39
C LEU A 44 8.43 1.13 -2.90
N GLY A 45 9.40 1.83 -3.49
CA GLY A 45 9.57 1.91 -4.94
C GLY A 45 8.55 2.80 -5.64
N ILE A 46 7.65 3.46 -4.89
CA ILE A 46 6.63 4.36 -5.42
C ILE A 46 7.31 5.67 -5.87
N MET A 47 8.04 6.32 -4.98
CA MET A 47 8.65 7.63 -5.21
C MET A 47 10.02 7.73 -4.56
N ASP A 48 10.67 8.89 -4.60
CA ASP A 48 11.87 9.14 -3.80
C ASP A 48 11.78 10.43 -2.98
N LYS A 49 12.77 10.59 -2.09
CA LYS A 49 12.93 11.76 -1.22
C LYS A 49 13.04 13.12 -1.94
N TYR A 50 13.27 13.15 -3.26
CA TYR A 50 13.43 14.38 -4.04
C TYR A 50 12.22 14.68 -4.94
N SER A 51 11.39 13.68 -5.19
CA SER A 51 10.22 13.73 -6.07
C SER A 51 8.92 13.93 -5.30
N GLN A 52 8.91 13.77 -3.97
CA GLN A 52 7.77 14.13 -3.15
C GLN A 52 7.35 15.59 -3.34
N GLY A 53 6.06 15.79 -3.60
CA GLY A 53 5.47 17.12 -3.83
C GLY A 53 5.67 17.69 -5.24
N ASN A 54 6.30 16.97 -6.17
CA ASN A 54 6.36 17.34 -7.58
C ASN A 54 5.17 16.76 -8.38
N ASP A 55 5.09 17.09 -9.68
CA ASP A 55 4.12 16.56 -10.67
C ASP A 55 4.32 15.05 -10.95
N MET A 56 4.38 14.22 -9.91
CA MET A 56 4.28 12.78 -10.05
C MET A 56 2.83 12.40 -10.35
N HIS A 57 2.63 11.70 -11.46
CA HIS A 57 1.31 11.30 -11.96
C HIS A 57 1.09 9.80 -11.77
N GLN A 58 1.32 9.31 -10.56
CA GLN A 58 1.12 7.92 -10.21
C GLN A 58 0.15 7.78 -9.05
N LEU A 59 -0.50 6.63 -8.99
CA LEU A 59 -1.44 6.27 -7.94
C LEU A 59 -0.97 4.93 -7.38
N ALA A 60 -0.62 4.90 -6.11
CA ALA A 60 -0.22 3.68 -5.42
C ALA A 60 -1.23 3.32 -4.33
N VAL A 61 -1.53 2.03 -4.23
CA VAL A 61 -2.13 1.44 -3.04
C VAL A 61 -0.99 0.82 -2.25
N GLU A 62 -0.58 1.51 -1.19
CA GLU A 62 0.45 1.08 -0.25
C GLU A 62 -0.10 0.06 0.75
N LEU A 63 0.72 -0.95 1.05
CA LEU A 63 0.50 -1.98 2.06
C LEU A 63 1.72 -1.98 2.98
N ASP A 64 1.69 -1.11 4.00
CA ASP A 64 2.83 -0.81 4.85
C ASP A 64 2.90 -1.74 6.08
N THR A 65 4.09 -2.30 6.30
CA THR A 65 4.39 -3.24 7.38
C THR A 65 5.38 -2.69 8.41
N PHE A 66 5.85 -1.46 8.23
CA PHE A 66 6.81 -0.78 9.09
C PHE A 66 6.24 0.56 9.55
N LYS A 67 6.74 1.08 10.67
CA LYS A 67 6.30 2.38 11.20
C LYS A 67 7.46 3.36 11.12
N ASN A 68 7.46 4.18 10.09
CA ASN A 68 8.25 5.41 10.01
C ASN A 68 7.61 6.54 10.82
N ASP A 69 8.28 7.69 10.87
CA ASP A 69 7.88 8.82 11.72
C ASP A 69 6.56 9.48 11.26
N PHE A 70 6.20 9.33 9.99
CA PHE A 70 4.99 9.86 9.38
C PHE A 70 3.81 8.88 9.36
N ASP A 71 4.03 7.61 9.71
CA ASP A 71 2.99 6.59 9.63
C ASP A 71 2.10 6.54 10.86
N VAL A 72 0.84 6.19 10.62
CA VAL A 72 -0.17 5.99 11.67
C VAL A 72 0.20 4.82 12.58
N ASP A 73 0.70 3.73 12.00
CA ASP A 73 1.23 2.54 12.67
C ASP A 73 1.99 1.65 11.67
N GLY A 74 2.49 0.49 12.11
CA GLY A 74 3.25 -0.44 11.27
C GLY A 74 2.45 -1.56 10.62
N ASN A 75 1.16 -1.33 10.36
CA ASN A 75 0.24 -2.25 9.69
C ASN A 75 -0.95 -1.47 9.12
N HIS A 76 -0.75 -0.78 8.00
CA HIS A 76 -1.77 0.11 7.42
C HIS A 76 -1.83 0.03 5.89
N VAL A 77 -2.89 0.60 5.32
CA VAL A 77 -3.08 0.77 3.87
C VAL A 77 -3.20 2.25 3.57
N ALA A 78 -2.55 2.72 2.52
CA ALA A 78 -2.63 4.10 2.09
C ALA A 78 -2.83 4.23 0.58
N ILE A 79 -3.34 5.39 0.15
CA ILE A 79 -3.37 5.81 -1.25
C ILE A 79 -2.37 6.95 -1.42
N ASP A 80 -1.29 6.67 -2.15
CA ASP A 80 -0.26 7.66 -2.43
C ASP A 80 -0.40 8.19 -3.85
N THR A 81 -0.18 9.50 -3.98
CA THR A 81 -0.16 10.16 -5.29
C THR A 81 1.13 10.95 -5.47
N THR A 82 1.31 12.03 -4.71
CA THR A 82 2.48 12.91 -4.78
C THR A 82 3.35 12.86 -3.53
N SER A 83 2.88 12.23 -2.45
CA SER A 83 3.59 12.12 -1.17
C SER A 83 3.21 10.83 -0.45
N ILE A 84 4.20 10.13 0.09
CA ILE A 84 4.01 8.96 0.98
C ILE A 84 3.79 9.40 2.43
N SER A 85 4.28 10.58 2.80
CA SER A 85 4.10 11.12 4.16
C SER A 85 2.77 11.86 4.33
N GLN A 86 2.08 12.13 3.22
CA GLN A 86 0.78 12.78 3.18
C GLN A 86 -0.12 12.07 2.16
N PRO A 87 -0.50 10.82 2.44
CA PRO A 87 -1.36 10.05 1.56
C PRO A 87 -2.74 10.72 1.45
N VAL A 88 -3.44 10.50 0.33
CA VAL A 88 -4.80 11.05 0.13
C VAL A 88 -5.85 10.31 0.97
N ALA A 89 -5.55 9.07 1.35
CA ALA A 89 -6.32 8.27 2.29
C ALA A 89 -5.37 7.30 3.00
N VAL A 90 -5.58 7.06 4.29
CA VAL A 90 -4.79 6.11 5.09
C VAL A 90 -5.68 5.48 6.15
N GLU A 91 -5.56 4.16 6.31
CA GLU A 91 -6.35 3.40 7.26
C GLU A 91 -5.54 2.31 7.95
N SER A 92 -5.61 2.31 9.28
CA SER A 92 -4.98 1.30 10.12
C SER A 92 -5.69 -0.05 9.96
N LEU A 93 -4.91 -1.11 9.76
CA LEU A 93 -5.43 -2.47 9.75
C LEU A 93 -5.53 -3.09 11.14
N ASN A 94 -5.05 -2.42 12.19
CA ASN A 94 -5.10 -2.93 13.56
C ASN A 94 -6.53 -3.06 14.12
N SER A 95 -7.50 -2.39 13.50
CA SER A 95 -8.94 -2.57 13.80
C SER A 95 -9.60 -3.71 13.02
N THR A 96 -8.81 -4.44 12.22
CA THR A 96 -9.24 -5.55 11.36
C THR A 96 -8.59 -6.86 11.86
N SER A 97 -8.93 -7.98 11.23
CA SER A 97 -8.23 -9.25 11.46
C SER A 97 -6.94 -9.40 10.66
N VAL A 98 -6.59 -8.42 9.83
CA VAL A 98 -5.44 -8.46 8.92
C VAL A 98 -4.21 -7.86 9.59
N ASP A 99 -3.19 -8.70 9.74
CA ASP A 99 -1.80 -8.29 9.96
C ASP A 99 -1.00 -8.63 8.70
N LEU A 100 -0.52 -7.60 8.00
CA LEU A 100 0.14 -7.71 6.71
C LEU A 100 1.36 -8.63 6.74
N LYS A 101 2.07 -8.67 7.87
CA LYS A 101 3.30 -9.47 8.09
C LYS A 101 3.06 -10.75 8.88
N SER A 102 1.80 -11.15 9.06
CA SER A 102 1.42 -12.39 9.77
C SER A 102 1.93 -13.68 9.12
N GLY A 103 2.41 -13.62 7.88
CA GLY A 103 2.74 -14.82 7.11
C GLY A 103 1.52 -15.62 6.67
N LYS A 104 0.29 -15.08 6.78
CA LYS A 104 -0.90 -15.64 6.13
C LYS A 104 -1.00 -15.17 4.68
N ASN A 105 -1.84 -15.85 3.89
CA ASN A 105 -2.25 -15.31 2.61
C ASN A 105 -3.24 -14.17 2.85
N ILE A 106 -2.98 -13.03 2.23
CA ILE A 106 -3.81 -11.83 2.31
C ILE A 106 -4.30 -11.50 0.91
N THR A 107 -5.61 -11.33 0.76
CA THR A 107 -6.20 -10.86 -0.50
C THR A 107 -6.54 -9.39 -0.38
N VAL A 108 -6.08 -8.62 -1.37
CA VAL A 108 -6.45 -7.21 -1.57
C VAL A 108 -7.31 -7.11 -2.82
N ILE A 109 -8.39 -6.35 -2.73
CA ILE A 109 -9.32 -6.08 -3.83
C ILE A 109 -9.37 -4.56 -4.00
N ILE A 110 -8.98 -4.08 -5.18
CA ILE A 110 -8.96 -2.66 -5.53
C ILE A 110 -9.98 -2.43 -6.64
N GLN A 111 -10.93 -1.54 -6.38
CA GLN A 111 -11.98 -1.18 -7.33
C GLN A 111 -11.94 0.32 -7.56
N TYR A 112 -11.55 0.74 -8.75
CA TYR A 112 -11.56 2.14 -9.17
C TYR A 112 -12.72 2.40 -10.13
N ASN A 113 -13.56 3.39 -9.79
CA ASN A 113 -14.63 3.89 -10.62
C ASN A 113 -14.28 5.28 -11.16
N GLY A 114 -13.76 5.35 -12.39
CA GLY A 114 -13.38 6.62 -13.01
C GLY A 114 -14.53 7.46 -13.54
N TRP A 115 -15.79 7.05 -13.38
CA TRP A 115 -16.93 7.96 -13.56
C TRP A 115 -17.19 8.83 -12.33
N GLN A 116 -16.93 8.27 -11.15
CA GLN A 116 -17.14 8.94 -9.86
C GLN A 116 -15.83 9.42 -9.22
N ASN A 117 -14.67 9.04 -9.78
CA ASN A 117 -13.35 9.21 -9.19
C ASN A 117 -13.24 8.60 -7.80
N LEU A 118 -13.81 7.41 -7.61
CA LEU A 118 -13.81 6.69 -6.33
C LEU A 118 -12.92 5.47 -6.41
N ILE A 119 -12.14 5.22 -5.36
CA ILE A 119 -11.33 4.02 -5.19
C ILE A 119 -11.73 3.31 -3.90
N TYR A 120 -12.05 2.03 -4.00
CA TYR A 120 -12.33 1.18 -2.86
C TYR A 120 -11.19 0.18 -2.69
N VAL A 121 -10.70 0.06 -1.47
CA VAL A 121 -9.74 -0.99 -1.10
C VAL A 121 -10.36 -1.89 -0.05
N ASN A 122 -10.45 -3.18 -0.35
CA ASN A 122 -10.88 -4.19 0.59
C ASN A 122 -9.73 -5.15 0.88
N VAL A 123 -9.63 -5.58 2.12
CA VAL A 123 -8.59 -6.52 2.57
C VAL A 123 -9.20 -7.68 3.35
N ARG A 124 -8.58 -8.86 3.25
CA ARG A 124 -8.86 -10.00 4.14
C ARG A 124 -7.64 -10.89 4.28
N ASP A 125 -7.59 -11.62 5.39
CA ASP A 125 -6.80 -12.84 5.50
C ASP A 125 -7.61 -14.05 5.02
N THR A 126 -7.05 -15.26 5.11
CA THR A 126 -7.73 -16.50 4.69
C THR A 126 -8.96 -16.86 5.49
N ASP A 127 -9.10 -16.30 6.69
CA ASP A 127 -10.02 -16.81 7.71
C ASP A 127 -11.25 -15.89 7.87
N HIS A 128 -11.21 -14.70 7.27
CA HIS A 128 -12.23 -13.65 7.44
C HIS A 128 -12.75 -13.10 6.09
N PRO A 129 -13.99 -12.59 6.05
CA PRO A 129 -14.51 -11.93 4.85
C PRO A 129 -13.76 -10.61 4.54
N PRO A 130 -13.76 -10.14 3.28
CA PRO A 130 -13.21 -8.82 2.93
C PRO A 130 -13.83 -7.70 3.75
N LYS A 131 -12.98 -6.85 4.32
CA LYS A 131 -13.36 -5.60 4.97
C LYS A 131 -12.93 -4.43 4.08
N ASN A 132 -13.87 -3.56 3.76
CA ASN A 132 -13.56 -2.28 3.12
C ASN A 132 -12.78 -1.41 4.11
N VAL A 133 -11.58 -1.00 3.72
CA VAL A 133 -10.71 -0.13 4.50
C VAL A 133 -10.69 1.28 3.91
N ILE A 134 -10.56 1.45 2.60
CA ILE A 134 -10.56 2.77 1.95
C ILE A 134 -11.80 2.94 1.07
N LYS A 135 -12.41 4.15 1.11
CA LYS A 135 -13.64 4.54 0.39
C LYS A 135 -13.47 5.81 -0.41
#